data_AF-A0A5J4Q5G7-F1
#
_entry.id   AF-A0A5J4Q5G7-F1
#
_cell.length_a   1.000
_cell.length_b   1.000
_cell.length_c   1.000
_cell.angle_alpha   90.00
_cell.angle_beta   90.00
_cell.angle_gamma   90.00
#
_symmetry.space_group_name_H-M   'P 1'
#
loop_
_entity.id
_entity.type
_entity.pdbx_description
1 polymer ?
#
loop_
_entity_poly.entity_id
_entity_poly.type
_entity_poly.pdbx_seq_one_letter_code
_entity_poly.pdbx_strand_id
1 'polypeptide(L)'
;GVFCIYFGTGVEDIDTCLHLIYKELKQLRDTKMTSLQLSAAKKQLIGQIGVASDNYENNALNMGKTFLHYNMCESQETLFKRIEALTPEGLLEIANERFTEEGLSTLIYK
;
A
#
# COMPACT_ATOMS: atom_id res chain seq x y z
N GLY A 1 -2.42 9.10 -7.34
CA GLY A 1 -1.84 9.21 -5.98
C GLY A 1 -0.34 9.01 -6.06
N VAL A 2 0.37 9.14 -4.94
CA VAL A 2 1.82 8.89 -4.83
C VAL A 2 2.05 7.79 -3.81
N PHE A 3 2.83 6.78 -4.17
CA PHE A 3 3.39 5.82 -3.21
C PHE A 3 4.77 6.33 -2.79
N CYS A 4 5.06 6.32 -1.50
CA CYS A 4 6.31 6.85 -0.96
C CYS A 4 6.82 5.91 0.13
N ILE A 5 8.13 5.71 0.13
CA ILE A 5 8.85 5.06 1.24
C ILE A 5 9.61 6.17 1.96
N TYR A 6 9.37 6.27 3.27
CA TYR A 6 10.01 7.25 4.13
C TYR A 6 10.83 6.52 5.20
N PHE A 7 12.09 6.91 5.35
CA PHE A 7 12.95 6.42 6.43
C PHE A 7 13.81 7.56 6.99
N GLY A 8 14.19 7.43 8.26
CA GLY A 8 15.19 8.24 8.92
C GLY A 8 16.24 7.32 9.54
N THR A 9 17.52 7.65 9.37
CA THR A 9 18.65 6.82 9.80
C THR A 9 19.90 7.68 10.05
N GLY A 10 20.94 7.09 10.65
CA GLY A 10 22.26 7.72 10.78
C GLY A 10 22.91 7.94 9.41
N VAL A 11 23.79 8.94 9.28
CA VAL A 11 24.41 9.29 7.99
C VAL A 11 25.20 8.10 7.41
N GLU A 12 25.80 7.31 8.29
CA GLU A 12 26.55 6.09 7.98
C GLU A 12 25.69 4.95 7.40
N ASP A 13 24.39 4.95 7.66
CA ASP A 13 23.48 3.87 7.32
C ASP A 13 22.61 4.16 6.08
N ILE A 14 22.74 5.36 5.49
CA ILE A 14 21.91 5.80 4.35
C ILE A 14 22.01 4.80 3.19
N ASP A 15 23.21 4.41 2.79
CA ASP A 15 23.43 3.50 1.66
C ASP A 15 22.88 2.09 1.96
N THR A 16 23.00 1.63 3.20
CA THR A 16 22.42 0.35 3.65
C THR A 16 20.90 0.38 3.57
N CYS A 17 20.25 1.44 4.05
CA CYS A 17 18.80 1.59 3.99
C CYS A 17 18.30 1.65 2.54
N LEU A 18 18.97 2.42 1.67
CA LEU A 18 18.64 2.48 0.25
C LEU A 18 18.77 1.11 -0.41
N HIS A 19 19.87 0.40 -0.15
CA HIS A 19 20.07 -0.94 -0.69
C HIS A 19 18.94 -1.91 -0.29
N LEU A 20 18.55 -1.91 0.98
CA LEU A 20 17.45 -2.74 1.47
C LEU A 20 16.12 -2.37 0.81
N ILE A 21 15.81 -1.09 0.65
CA ILE A 21 14.59 -0.63 -0.02
C ILE A 21 14.53 -1.15 -1.46
N TYR A 22 15.58 -0.93 -2.26
CA TYR A 22 15.60 -1.41 -3.65
C TYR A 22 15.54 -2.92 -3.74
N LYS A 23 16.18 -3.64 -2.80
CA LYS A 23 16.11 -5.10 -2.71
C LYS A 23 14.68 -5.59 -2.48
N GLU A 24 13.96 -5.02 -1.51
CA GLU A 24 12.57 -5.39 -1.22
C GLU A 24 11.63 -5.04 -2.38
N LEU A 25 11.79 -3.85 -2.98
CA LEU A 25 11.01 -3.46 -4.17
C LEU A 25 11.25 -4.38 -5.36
N LYS A 26 12.50 -4.81 -5.57
CA LYS A 26 12.83 -5.82 -6.58
C LYS A 26 12.21 -7.17 -6.24
N GLN A 27 12.24 -7.59 -4.99
CA GLN A 27 11.60 -8.84 -4.57
C GLN A 27 10.08 -8.83 -4.85
N LEU A 28 9.40 -7.70 -4.62
CA LEU A 28 7.97 -7.55 -4.96
C LEU A 28 7.69 -7.67 -6.47
N ARG A 29 8.67 -7.33 -7.33
CA ARG A 29 8.58 -7.48 -8.79
C ARG A 29 8.90 -8.89 -9.27
N ASP A 30 9.87 -9.54 -8.63
CA ASP A 30 10.42 -10.82 -9.09
C ASP A 30 9.71 -12.03 -8.46
N THR A 31 9.13 -11.85 -7.27
CA THR A 31 8.57 -12.95 -6.47
C THR A 31 7.09 -12.75 -6.21
N LYS A 32 6.28 -13.63 -6.81
CA LYS A 32 4.85 -13.69 -6.52
C LYS A 32 4.59 -14.02 -5.05
N MET A 33 3.69 -13.27 -4.40
CA MET A 33 3.24 -13.61 -3.05
C MET A 33 2.61 -15.00 -3.02
N THR A 34 2.87 -15.75 -1.96
CA THR A 34 2.13 -16.99 -1.70
C THR A 34 0.70 -16.67 -1.27
N SER A 35 -0.22 -17.61 -1.46
CA SER A 35 -1.62 -17.47 -1.01
C SER A 35 -1.71 -17.19 0.49
N LEU A 36 -0.81 -17.77 1.30
CA LEU A 36 -0.76 -17.55 2.74
C LEU A 36 -0.33 -16.12 3.08
N GLN A 37 0.74 -15.61 2.44
CA GLN A 37 1.20 -14.24 2.63
C GLN A 37 0.11 -13.24 2.22
N LEU A 38 -0.55 -13.46 1.08
CA LEU A 38 -1.61 -12.57 0.62
C LEU A 38 -2.81 -12.59 1.58
N SER A 39 -3.23 -13.76 2.04
CA SER A 39 -4.32 -13.87 3.02
C SER A 39 -3.98 -13.13 4.32
N ALA A 40 -2.75 -13.26 4.83
CA ALA A 40 -2.30 -12.54 6.02
C ALA A 40 -2.32 -11.02 5.81
N ALA A 41 -1.80 -10.53 4.68
CA ALA A 41 -1.79 -9.11 4.34
C ALA A 41 -3.21 -8.52 4.19
N LYS A 42 -4.11 -9.23 3.50
CA LYS A 42 -5.53 -8.84 3.38
C LYS A 42 -6.20 -8.73 4.74
N LYS A 43 -6.01 -9.76 5.60
CA LYS A 43 -6.57 -9.78 6.95
C LYS A 43 -6.05 -8.61 7.80
N GLN A 44 -4.76 -8.31 7.71
CA GLN A 44 -4.17 -7.16 8.41
C GLN A 44 -4.79 -5.84 7.92
N LEU A 45 -4.91 -5.65 6.61
CA LEU A 45 -5.48 -4.43 6.02
C LEU A 45 -6.96 -4.24 6.42
N ILE A 46 -7.77 -5.29 6.29
CA ILE A 46 -9.18 -5.27 6.70
C ILE A 46 -9.30 -4.96 8.20
N GLY A 47 -8.46 -5.59 9.04
CA GLY A 47 -8.44 -5.33 10.48
C GLY A 47 -8.12 -3.87 10.82
N GLN A 48 -7.12 -3.27 10.17
CA GLN A 48 -6.78 -1.86 10.38
C GLN A 48 -7.89 -0.91 9.95
N ILE A 49 -8.52 -1.17 8.79
CA ILE A 49 -9.66 -0.36 8.32
C ILE A 49 -10.85 -0.52 9.28
N GLY A 50 -11.11 -1.73 9.75
CA GLY A 50 -12.18 -2.01 10.71
C GLY A 50 -11.99 -1.23 12.01
N VAL A 51 -10.81 -1.27 12.61
CA VAL A 51 -10.50 -0.50 13.84
C VAL A 51 -10.60 1.01 13.60
N ALA A 52 -10.07 1.51 12.47
CA ALA A 52 -10.17 2.93 12.14
C ALA A 52 -11.62 3.42 11.95
N SER A 53 -12.51 2.49 11.62
CA SER A 53 -13.93 2.76 11.41
C SER A 53 -14.73 2.94 12.69
N ASP A 54 -14.16 2.72 13.87
CA ASP A 54 -14.81 3.08 15.14
C ASP A 54 -14.85 4.61 15.36
N ASN A 55 -14.10 5.38 14.56
CA ASN A 55 -14.12 6.83 14.59
C ASN A 55 -15.19 7.38 13.62
N TYR A 56 -16.37 7.69 14.17
CA TYR A 56 -17.53 8.15 13.41
C TYR A 56 -17.28 9.47 12.66
N GLU A 57 -16.51 10.41 13.24
CA GLU A 57 -16.17 11.68 12.62
C GLU A 57 -15.31 11.47 11.36
N ASN A 58 -14.29 10.62 11.45
CA ASN A 58 -13.45 10.27 10.30
C ASN A 58 -14.25 9.54 9.22
N ASN A 59 -15.19 8.67 9.59
CA ASN A 59 -16.08 8.02 8.63
C ASN A 59 -16.96 9.02 7.89
N ALA A 60 -17.61 9.95 8.61
CA ALA A 60 -18.43 10.98 7.99
C ALA A 60 -17.62 11.85 7.02
N LEU A 61 -16.40 12.24 7.42
CA LEU A 61 -15.49 12.99 6.57
C LEU A 61 -15.10 12.21 5.30
N ASN A 62 -14.78 10.91 5.43
CA ASN A 62 -14.43 10.05 4.31
C ASN A 62 -15.60 9.83 3.35
N MET A 63 -16.82 9.65 3.88
CA MET A 63 -18.03 9.56 3.08
C MET A 63 -18.26 10.85 2.28
N GLY A 64 -18.14 12.01 2.93
CA GLY A 64 -18.26 13.30 2.26
C GLY A 64 -17.23 13.48 1.13
N LYS A 65 -15.96 13.14 1.40
CA LYS A 65 -14.90 13.18 0.36
C LYS A 65 -15.21 12.26 -0.83
N THR A 66 -15.66 11.04 -0.56
CA THR A 66 -15.97 10.04 -1.58
C THR A 66 -17.16 10.47 -2.43
N PHE A 67 -18.21 11.01 -1.80
CA PHE A 67 -19.36 11.55 -2.49
C PHE A 67 -18.97 12.73 -3.39
N LEU A 68 -18.13 13.65 -2.91
CA LEU A 68 -17.68 14.79 -3.72
C LEU A 68 -16.82 14.39 -4.93
N HIS A 69 -16.00 13.33 -4.81
CA HIS A 69 -15.12 12.90 -5.91
C HIS A 69 -15.82 11.98 -6.91
N TYR A 70 -16.69 11.10 -6.42
CA TYR A 70 -17.22 9.98 -7.20
C TYR A 70 -18.75 9.93 -7.25
N ASN A 71 -19.43 10.89 -6.61
CA ASN A 71 -20.89 10.93 -6.46
C ASN A 71 -21.48 9.65 -5.84
N MET A 72 -20.70 8.99 -4.97
CA MET A 72 -21.03 7.69 -4.38
C MET A 72 -20.60 7.62 -2.91
N CYS A 73 -21.37 6.89 -2.11
CA CYS A 73 -20.97 6.43 -0.78
C CYS A 73 -20.87 4.91 -0.79
N GLU A 74 -19.65 4.37 -0.73
CA GLU A 74 -19.40 2.93 -0.73
C GLU A 74 -19.46 2.38 0.72
N SER A 75 -20.03 1.18 0.89
CA SER A 75 -20.03 0.49 2.18
C SER A 75 -18.69 -0.18 2.46
N GLN A 76 -18.30 -0.31 3.73
CA GLN A 76 -17.10 -1.06 4.12
C GLN A 76 -17.13 -2.51 3.61
N GLU A 77 -18.29 -3.15 3.58
CA GLU A 77 -18.43 -4.51 3.04
C GLU A 77 -18.01 -4.60 1.56
N THR A 78 -18.37 -3.60 0.76
CA THR A 78 -17.99 -3.54 -0.66
C THR A 78 -16.49 -3.33 -0.82
N LEU A 79 -15.90 -2.47 0.02
CA LEU A 79 -14.45 -2.29 0.07
C LEU A 79 -13.73 -3.59 0.46
N PHE A 80 -14.22 -4.30 1.48
CA PHE A 80 -13.63 -5.58 1.91
C PHE A 80 -13.73 -6.65 0.83
N LYS A 81 -14.85 -6.75 0.12
CA LYS A 81 -14.98 -7.65 -1.04
C LYS A 81 -13.95 -7.36 -2.13
N ARG A 82 -13.63 -6.08 -2.39
CA ARG A 82 -12.59 -5.70 -3.35
C ARG A 82 -11.19 -6.07 -2.87
N ILE A 83 -10.89 -5.89 -1.58
CA ILE A 83 -9.62 -6.33 -0.98
C ILE A 83 -9.49 -7.84 -1.07
N GLU A 84 -10.56 -8.59 -0.77
CA GLU A 84 -10.57 -10.05 -0.85
C GLU A 84 -10.43 -10.57 -2.29
N ALA A 85 -10.87 -9.81 -3.28
CA ALA A 85 -10.73 -10.16 -4.70
C ALA A 85 -9.30 -9.99 -5.24
N LEU A 86 -8.38 -9.36 -4.50
CA LEU A 86 -6.98 -9.19 -4.94
C LEU A 86 -6.32 -10.56 -5.15
N THR A 87 -5.51 -10.69 -6.20
CA THR A 87 -4.80 -11.94 -6.51
C THR A 87 -3.28 -11.74 -6.44
N PRO A 88 -2.50 -12.79 -6.15
CA PRO A 88 -1.05 -12.68 -6.18
C PRO A 88 -0.51 -12.23 -7.55
N GLU A 89 -1.16 -12.68 -8.63
CA GLU A 89 -0.80 -12.32 -10.01
C GLU A 89 -1.02 -10.83 -10.27
N GLY A 90 -2.18 -10.28 -9.87
CA GLY A 90 -2.46 -8.87 -10.06
C GLY A 90 -1.53 -7.97 -9.24
N LEU A 91 -1.14 -8.39 -8.04
CA LEU A 91 -0.15 -7.65 -7.24
C LEU A 91 1.24 -7.67 -7.88
N LEU A 92 1.65 -8.82 -8.43
CA LEU A 92 2.93 -8.95 -9.14
C LEU A 92 2.97 -8.07 -10.40
N GLU A 93 1.87 -8.05 -11.17
CA GLU A 93 1.74 -7.21 -12.36
C GLU A 93 1.88 -5.72 -12.00
N ILE A 94 1.14 -5.24 -10.99
CA ILE A 94 1.21 -3.86 -10.54
C ILE A 94 2.60 -3.52 -9.97
N ALA A 95 3.24 -4.44 -9.23
CA ALA A 95 4.60 -4.22 -8.75
C ALA A 95 5.59 -4.02 -9.91
N ASN A 96 5.48 -4.83 -10.96
CA ASN A 96 6.32 -4.72 -12.16
C ASN A 96 6.07 -3.41 -12.93
N GLU A 97 4.83 -2.91 -12.96
CA GLU A 97 4.51 -1.62 -13.58
C GLU A 97 5.02 -0.43 -12.76
N ARG A 98 4.88 -0.49 -11.42
CA ARG A 98 5.00 0.69 -10.55
C ARG A 98 6.35 0.84 -9.85
N PHE A 99 7.09 -0.25 -9.64
CA PHE A 99 8.34 -0.23 -8.87
C PHE A 99 9.59 -0.41 -9.74
N THR A 100 9.52 0.00 -11.01
CA THR A 100 10.70 0.10 -11.87
C THR A 100 11.68 1.14 -11.31
N GLU A 101 12.98 0.89 -11.40
CA GLU A 101 13.98 1.78 -10.82
C GLU A 101 13.99 3.14 -11.51
N GLU A 102 13.70 3.17 -12.81
CA GLU A 102 13.56 4.37 -13.62
C GLU A 102 12.32 5.20 -13.25
N GLY A 103 11.30 4.56 -12.67
CA GLY A 103 10.07 5.22 -12.23
C GLY A 103 10.14 5.80 -10.81
N LEU A 104 11.21 5.50 -10.06
CA LEU A 104 11.36 5.96 -8.68
C LEU A 104 12.10 7.29 -8.61
N SER A 105 11.65 8.16 -7.71
CA SER A 105 12.31 9.43 -7.37
C SER A 105 12.74 9.41 -5.92
N THR A 106 13.95 9.88 -5.64
CA THR A 106 14.57 9.83 -4.31
C THR A 106 15.03 11.21 -3.87
N LEU A 107 14.66 11.60 -2.65
CA LEU A 107 15.11 12.82 -1.99
C LEU A 107 15.77 12.46 -0.66
N ILE A 108 17.04 12.86 -0.50
CA ILE A 108 17.84 12.63 0.71
C ILE A 108 18.26 13.97 1.26
N TYR A 109 17.91 14.23 2.52
CA TYR A 109 18.40 15.39 3.27
C TYR A 109 19.74 15.02 3.91
N LYS A 110 20.78 15.81 3.65
CA LYS A 110 22.13 15.64 4.19
C LYS A 110 22.46 16.79 5.14
#